data_AF-A0A1Q4F830-F1
#
_entry.id   AF-A0A1Q4F830-F1
#
_cell.length_a   1.000
_cell.length_b   1.000
_cell.length_c   1.000
_cell.angle_alpha   90.00
_cell.angle_beta   90.00
_cell.angle_gamma   90.00
#
_symmetry.space_group_name_H-M   'P 1'
#
loop_
_entity.id
_entity.type
_entity.pdbx_description
1 polymer ?
#
loop_
_entity_poly.entity_id
_entity_poly.type
_entity_poly.pdbx_seq_one_letter_code
_entity_poly.pdbx_strand_id
1 'polypeptide(L)'
;MNHPIPKTIREYLDQLRVELRGADAAMIQDALYDAEEHLRAELAEHPELDEAAVLAKVATSYGAPDEVAEIYRVKEGEVEQALRPRRVRPVTEKSFIARFFSVAVDPRAYAAMFYMVLALATGIFYFTWVVTGLSLSAGFAILIIGIPFIVLFFATVRALSFVEGKIVEAMLGVRMPRRPLYVDLEKSIWQRIGAMFTDPRTWSTLFYMLLMLPLGIVYFCIVTIGMSLALGFIAAPFLHVFGVPGGIIINDRSDLFMTSPFWLPLVFIAGVLLLFGMLHIAKAIGQLHGQLAKHLLVKSQS
;
A
#
# COMPACT_ATOMS: atom_id res chain seq x y z
N MET A 1 32.92 -7.90 0.91
CA MET A 1 33.98 -7.49 1.86
C MET A 1 33.87 -8.42 3.04
N ASN A 2 34.94 -9.08 3.50
CA ASN A 2 34.86 -10.00 4.65
C ASN A 2 34.53 -9.21 5.91
N HIS A 3 33.25 -9.19 6.28
CA HIS A 3 32.80 -8.60 7.53
C HIS A 3 33.23 -9.49 8.70
N PRO A 4 33.52 -8.91 9.87
CA PRO A 4 33.80 -9.69 11.08
C PRO A 4 32.58 -10.57 11.40
N ILE A 5 32.84 -11.82 11.78
CA ILE A 5 31.80 -12.78 12.15
C ILE A 5 30.94 -12.14 13.26
N PRO A 6 29.63 -11.93 13.03
CA PRO A 6 28.77 -11.28 14.00
C PRO A 6 28.66 -12.12 15.26
N LYS A 7 28.79 -11.47 16.41
CA LYS A 7 28.76 -12.14 17.72
C LYS A 7 27.39 -12.11 18.38
N THR A 8 26.50 -11.27 17.86
CA THR A 8 25.11 -11.14 18.33
C THR A 8 24.16 -11.10 17.14
N ILE A 9 22.91 -11.51 17.37
CA ILE A 9 21.84 -11.45 16.35
C ILE A 9 21.69 -10.01 15.85
N ARG A 10 21.79 -9.04 16.76
CA ARG A 10 21.70 -7.61 16.41
C ARG A 10 22.80 -7.18 15.45
N GLU A 11 24.04 -7.61 15.70
CA GLU A 11 25.17 -7.31 14.83
C GLU A 11 25.00 -7.97 13.45
N TYR A 12 24.52 -9.22 13.41
CA TYR A 12 24.19 -9.89 12.15
C TYR A 12 23.15 -9.11 11.33
N LEU A 13 22.06 -8.69 11.97
CA LEU A 13 20.97 -7.94 11.30
C LEU A 13 21.42 -6.54 10.86
N ASP A 14 22.30 -5.89 11.61
CA ASP A 14 22.87 -4.60 11.23
C ASP A 14 23.80 -4.74 10.02
N GLN A 15 24.63 -5.79 9.96
CA GLN A 15 25.45 -6.11 8.78
C GLN A 15 24.59 -6.47 7.56
N LEU A 16 23.58 -7.34 7.72
CA LEU A 16 22.64 -7.70 6.65
C LEU A 16 21.90 -6.46 6.12
N ARG A 17 21.55 -5.51 6.99
CA ARG A 17 20.94 -4.23 6.59
C ARG A 17 21.88 -3.36 5.79
N VAL A 18 23.17 -3.31 6.14
CA VAL A 18 24.19 -2.57 5.37
C VAL A 18 24.35 -3.19 3.99
N GLU A 19 24.41 -4.52 3.90
CA GLU A 19 24.52 -5.24 2.64
C GLU A 19 23.26 -5.09 1.78
N LEU A 20 22.06 -4.99 2.36
CA LEU A 20 20.84 -4.77 1.58
C LEU A 20 20.55 -3.28 1.25
N ARG A 21 21.49 -2.35 1.51
CA ARG A 21 21.30 -0.93 1.15
C ARG A 21 21.06 -0.77 -0.35
N GLY A 22 20.05 0.02 -0.69
CA GLY A 22 19.62 0.26 -2.09
C GLY A 22 18.61 -0.75 -2.64
N ALA A 23 18.31 -1.83 -1.90
CA ALA A 23 17.22 -2.74 -2.24
C ALA A 23 15.85 -2.16 -1.85
N ASP A 24 14.77 -2.80 -2.31
CA ASP A 24 13.40 -2.40 -1.99
C ASP A 24 13.12 -2.45 -0.48
N ALA A 25 12.53 -1.41 0.09
CA ALA A 25 12.29 -1.34 1.53
C ALA A 25 11.41 -2.49 2.08
N ALA A 26 10.50 -3.03 1.27
CA ALA A 26 9.68 -4.18 1.66
C ALA A 26 10.50 -5.47 1.71
N MET A 27 11.39 -5.66 0.74
CA MET A 27 12.30 -6.79 0.68
C MET A 27 13.29 -6.78 1.84
N ILE A 28 13.84 -5.61 2.19
CA ILE A 28 14.74 -5.47 3.35
C ILE A 28 14.00 -5.88 4.63
N GLN A 29 12.75 -5.46 4.80
CA GLN A 29 11.97 -5.83 5.98
C GLN A 29 11.70 -7.33 6.03
N ASP A 30 11.30 -7.94 4.92
CA ASP A 30 11.04 -9.38 4.83
C ASP A 30 12.33 -10.19 5.14
N ALA A 31 13.46 -9.80 4.56
CA ALA A 31 14.75 -10.45 4.77
C ALA A 31 15.24 -10.38 6.23
N LEU A 32 15.12 -9.21 6.86
CA LEU A 32 15.49 -9.04 8.26
C LEU A 32 14.59 -9.86 9.19
N TYR A 33 13.29 -9.94 8.90
CA TYR A 33 12.35 -10.73 9.68
C TYR A 33 12.68 -12.22 9.62
N ASP A 34 12.82 -12.77 8.40
CA ASP A 34 13.08 -14.20 8.20
C ASP A 34 14.46 -14.60 8.80
N ALA A 35 15.47 -13.73 8.67
CA ALA A 35 16.78 -13.95 9.28
C ALA A 35 16.71 -13.93 10.81
N GLU A 36 16.04 -12.95 11.41
CA GLU A 36 15.91 -12.89 12.87
C GLU A 36 15.12 -14.08 13.44
N GLU A 37 14.03 -14.47 12.79
CA GLU A 37 13.22 -15.62 13.19
C GLU A 37 14.05 -16.92 13.17
N HIS A 38 14.82 -17.13 12.10
CA HIS A 38 15.68 -18.31 11.97
C HIS A 38 16.80 -18.33 13.02
N LEU A 39 17.53 -17.22 13.18
CA LEU A 39 18.63 -17.11 14.16
C LEU A 39 18.16 -17.37 15.59
N ARG A 40 16.97 -16.86 15.95
CA ARG A 40 16.40 -17.06 17.28
C ARG A 40 15.90 -18.49 17.49
N ALA A 41 15.37 -19.14 16.45
CA ALA A 41 14.99 -20.54 16.51
C ALA A 41 16.21 -21.44 16.75
N GLU A 42 17.31 -21.22 16.03
CA GLU A 42 18.58 -21.94 16.20
C GLU A 42 19.17 -21.75 17.61
N LEU A 43 19.10 -20.53 18.16
CA LEU A 43 19.54 -20.27 19.53
C LEU A 43 18.69 -21.02 20.57
N ALA A 44 17.37 -21.14 20.33
CA ALA A 44 16.47 -21.86 21.21
C ALA A 44 16.66 -23.39 21.14
N GLU A 45 17.10 -23.93 20.00
CA GLU A 45 17.44 -25.35 19.83
C GLU A 45 18.82 -25.71 20.41
N HIS A 46 19.67 -24.71 20.66
CA HIS A 46 21.02 -24.87 21.21
C HIS A 46 21.24 -24.07 22.52
N PRO A 47 20.47 -24.31 23.59
CA PRO A 47 20.60 -23.58 24.85
C PRO A 47 21.95 -23.79 25.55
N GLU A 48 22.69 -24.84 25.19
CA GLU A 48 24.02 -25.17 25.72
C GLU A 48 25.17 -24.37 25.10
N LEU A 49 24.95 -23.68 23.98
CA LEU A 49 25.97 -22.91 23.27
C LEU A 49 25.80 -21.41 23.54
N ASP A 50 26.93 -20.69 23.59
CA ASP A 50 26.91 -19.23 23.65
C ASP A 50 26.44 -18.64 22.31
N GLU A 51 25.80 -17.46 22.35
CA GLU A 51 25.17 -16.82 21.19
C GLU A 51 26.16 -16.66 20.02
N ALA A 52 27.39 -16.27 20.31
CA ALA A 52 28.45 -16.12 19.32
C ALA A 52 28.87 -17.47 18.67
N ALA A 53 28.81 -18.57 19.43
CA ALA A 53 29.12 -19.90 18.92
C ALA A 53 28.01 -20.44 18.02
N VAL A 54 26.74 -20.18 18.39
CA VAL A 54 25.58 -20.49 17.53
C VAL A 54 25.66 -19.67 16.25
N LEU A 55 25.92 -18.36 16.32
CA LEU A 55 26.03 -17.51 15.12
C LEU A 55 27.16 -17.91 14.19
N ALA A 56 28.32 -18.30 14.72
CA ALA A 56 29.42 -18.81 13.90
C ALA A 56 29.03 -20.12 13.18
N LYS A 57 28.28 -20.99 13.85
CA LYS A 57 27.74 -22.24 13.27
C LYS A 57 26.67 -21.93 12.21
N VAL A 58 25.74 -21.03 12.50
CA VAL A 58 24.63 -20.66 11.60
C VAL A 58 25.13 -19.90 10.38
N ALA A 59 26.18 -19.08 10.50
CA ALA A 59 26.84 -18.45 9.35
C ALA A 59 27.35 -19.49 8.32
N THR A 60 27.60 -20.73 8.75
CA THR A 60 28.01 -21.82 7.87
C THR A 60 26.83 -22.55 7.22
N SER A 61 25.66 -22.61 7.88
CA SER A 61 24.47 -23.32 7.39
C SER A 61 23.46 -22.42 6.68
N TYR A 62 23.12 -21.27 7.28
CA TYR A 62 22.20 -20.26 6.76
C TYR A 62 22.90 -19.26 5.82
N GLY A 63 24.21 -19.08 6.02
CA GLY A 63 25.06 -18.19 5.22
C GLY A 63 25.50 -16.94 5.99
N ALA A 64 26.56 -16.30 5.49
CA ALA A 64 27.01 -15.00 6.01
C ALA A 64 26.06 -13.86 5.60
N PRO A 65 26.05 -12.71 6.31
CA PRO A 65 25.14 -11.60 5.99
C PRO A 65 25.17 -11.12 4.54
N ASP A 66 26.35 -11.12 3.90
CA ASP A 66 26.53 -10.76 2.49
C ASP A 66 26.01 -11.83 1.52
N GLU A 67 26.24 -13.11 1.81
CA GLU A 67 25.69 -14.24 1.04
C GLU A 67 24.16 -14.26 1.11
N VAL A 68 23.58 -14.06 2.30
CA VAL A 68 22.12 -13.97 2.48
C VAL A 68 21.58 -12.75 1.73
N ALA A 69 22.25 -11.60 1.79
CA ALA A 69 21.88 -10.41 1.03
C ALA A 69 21.89 -10.68 -0.49
N GLU A 70 22.90 -11.41 -0.98
CA GLU A 70 22.99 -11.80 -2.40
C GLU A 70 21.84 -12.73 -2.80
N ILE A 71 21.53 -13.76 -2.00
CA ILE A 71 20.40 -14.66 -2.25
C ILE A 71 19.10 -13.88 -2.36
N TYR A 72 18.86 -12.92 -1.47
CA TYR A 72 17.67 -12.07 -1.51
C TYR A 72 17.67 -11.18 -2.77
N ARG A 73 18.80 -10.55 -3.13
CA ARG A 73 18.91 -9.74 -4.36
C ARG A 73 18.67 -10.55 -5.63
N VAL A 74 19.22 -11.75 -5.71
CA VAL A 74 19.00 -12.66 -6.84
C VAL A 74 17.55 -13.12 -6.90
N LYS A 75 16.97 -13.57 -5.77
CA LYS A 75 15.55 -13.98 -5.71
C LYS A 75 14.60 -12.84 -6.08
N GLU A 76 14.81 -11.62 -5.58
CA GLU A 76 13.96 -10.50 -5.96
C GLU A 76 14.17 -10.13 -7.44
N GLY A 77 15.40 -10.22 -7.96
CA GLY A 77 15.69 -10.06 -9.39
C GLY A 77 15.00 -11.09 -10.28
N GLU A 78 14.97 -12.35 -9.87
CA GLU A 78 14.24 -13.44 -10.54
C GLU A 78 12.73 -13.25 -10.45
N VAL A 79 12.21 -12.85 -9.28
CA VAL A 79 10.78 -12.53 -9.09
C VAL A 79 10.38 -11.33 -9.92
N GLU A 80 11.19 -10.26 -9.96
CA GLU A 80 10.96 -9.10 -10.82
C GLU A 80 11.02 -9.49 -12.30
N GLN A 81 11.96 -10.35 -12.70
CA GLN A 81 12.03 -10.89 -14.07
C GLN A 81 10.84 -11.80 -14.43
N ALA A 82 10.33 -12.58 -13.47
CA ALA A 82 9.16 -13.42 -13.66
C ALA A 82 7.85 -12.62 -13.70
N LEU A 83 7.77 -11.53 -12.92
CA LEU A 83 6.65 -10.59 -12.91
C LEU A 83 6.70 -9.59 -14.06
N ARG A 84 7.89 -9.36 -14.67
CA ARG A 84 8.00 -8.61 -15.92
C ARG A 84 7.14 -9.33 -16.95
N PRO A 85 6.19 -8.63 -17.60
CA PRO A 85 5.42 -9.23 -18.67
C PRO A 85 6.41 -9.75 -19.70
N ARG A 86 6.37 -11.08 -19.96
CA ARG A 86 7.20 -11.77 -20.96
C ARG A 86 7.28 -10.87 -22.17
N ARG A 87 8.50 -10.38 -22.51
CA ARG A 87 8.74 -9.40 -23.59
C ARG A 87 7.86 -9.74 -24.77
N VAL A 88 6.72 -9.05 -24.87
CA VAL A 88 5.87 -9.16 -26.04
C VAL A 88 6.71 -8.58 -27.16
N ARG A 89 6.81 -9.31 -28.28
CA ARG A 89 7.46 -8.85 -29.54
C ARG A 89 7.26 -7.35 -29.70
N PRO A 90 8.26 -6.58 -30.16
CA PRO A 90 8.20 -5.13 -30.24
C PRO A 90 6.87 -4.75 -30.90
N VAL A 91 5.96 -4.27 -30.06
CA VAL A 91 4.61 -3.94 -30.49
C VAL A 91 4.83 -2.75 -31.39
N THR A 92 4.56 -2.91 -32.70
CA THR A 92 4.38 -1.80 -33.65
C THR A 92 3.80 -0.62 -32.89
N GLU A 93 4.52 0.50 -32.82
CA GLU A 93 4.17 1.64 -31.96
C GLU A 93 2.66 1.87 -31.99
N LYS A 94 1.99 1.49 -30.90
CA LYS A 94 0.53 1.59 -30.83
C LYS A 94 0.20 3.06 -31.04
N SER A 95 -0.65 3.35 -32.02
CA SER A 95 -1.21 4.69 -32.21
C SER A 95 -1.70 5.25 -30.87
N PHE A 96 -1.56 6.55 -30.66
CA PHE A 96 -1.97 7.25 -29.43
C PHE A 96 -3.39 6.87 -28.99
N ILE A 97 -4.30 6.72 -29.96
CA ILE A 97 -5.68 6.29 -29.75
C ILE A 97 -5.72 4.86 -29.16
N ALA A 98 -5.00 3.91 -29.75
CA ALA A 98 -4.94 2.53 -29.24
C ALA A 98 -4.35 2.46 -27.83
N ARG A 99 -3.39 3.33 -27.48
CA ARG A 99 -2.86 3.43 -26.12
C ARG A 99 -3.90 3.99 -25.14
N PHE A 100 -4.65 5.02 -25.54
CA PHE A 100 -5.70 5.61 -24.71
C PHE A 100 -6.80 4.59 -24.38
N PHE A 101 -7.29 3.84 -25.37
CA PHE A 101 -8.35 2.84 -25.17
C PHE A 101 -7.85 1.52 -24.53
N SER A 102 -6.53 1.27 -24.51
CA SER A 102 -5.99 0.04 -23.91
C SER A 102 -6.26 -0.12 -22.42
N VAL A 103 -6.60 0.97 -21.71
CA VAL A 103 -6.89 0.95 -20.27
C VAL A 103 -8.14 0.13 -19.92
N ALA A 104 -9.09 -0.02 -20.84
CA ALA A 104 -10.28 -0.85 -20.59
C ALA A 104 -9.98 -2.35 -20.49
N VAL A 105 -8.80 -2.79 -20.93
CA VAL A 105 -8.35 -4.19 -20.79
C VAL A 105 -7.41 -4.33 -19.58
N ASP A 106 -7.07 -3.24 -18.90
CA ASP A 106 -6.17 -3.27 -17.74
C ASP A 106 -6.98 -3.53 -16.46
N PRO A 107 -6.89 -4.73 -15.84
CA PRO A 107 -7.63 -5.04 -14.62
C PRO A 107 -7.25 -4.12 -13.45
N ARG A 108 -6.04 -3.52 -13.47
CA ARG A 108 -5.58 -2.63 -12.41
C ARG A 108 -6.31 -1.29 -12.40
N ALA A 109 -6.80 -0.83 -13.55
CA ALA A 109 -7.58 0.41 -13.60
C ALA A 109 -8.91 0.24 -12.85
N TYR A 110 -9.57 -0.91 -13.04
CA TYR A 110 -10.80 -1.25 -12.32
C TYR A 110 -10.56 -1.52 -10.84
N ALA A 111 -9.47 -2.22 -10.50
CA ALA A 111 -9.09 -2.43 -9.11
C ALA A 111 -8.80 -1.11 -8.39
N ALA A 112 -8.08 -0.18 -9.03
CA ALA A 112 -7.84 1.15 -8.47
C ALA A 112 -9.13 1.98 -8.34
N MET A 113 -10.03 1.89 -9.31
CA MET A 113 -11.33 2.56 -9.24
C MET A 113 -12.20 2.01 -8.09
N PHE A 114 -12.22 0.70 -7.89
CA PHE A 114 -12.88 0.08 -6.74
C PHE A 114 -12.22 0.51 -5.43
N TYR A 115 -10.89 0.58 -5.39
CA TYR A 115 -10.15 1.05 -4.23
C TYR A 115 -10.53 2.50 -3.88
N MET A 116 -10.74 3.38 -4.86
CA MET A 116 -11.19 4.76 -4.61
C MET A 116 -12.55 4.83 -3.89
N VAL A 117 -13.46 3.87 -4.16
CA VAL A 117 -14.73 3.77 -3.43
C VAL A 117 -14.51 3.19 -2.03
N LEU A 118 -13.72 2.12 -1.94
CA LEU A 118 -13.38 1.45 -0.68
C LEU A 118 -12.64 2.38 0.30
N ALA A 119 -11.80 3.28 -0.22
CA ALA A 119 -10.97 4.22 0.53
C ALA A 119 -11.78 5.15 1.44
N LEU A 120 -13.04 5.47 1.07
CA LEU A 120 -13.92 6.22 1.96
C LEU A 120 -14.31 5.39 3.18
N ALA A 121 -14.72 4.14 2.98
CA ALA A 121 -15.12 3.26 4.07
C ALA A 121 -13.94 2.93 5.00
N THR A 122 -12.78 2.57 4.44
CA THR A 122 -11.57 2.32 5.23
C THR A 122 -11.05 3.59 5.89
N GLY A 123 -11.11 4.74 5.20
CA GLY A 123 -10.74 6.04 5.74
C GLY A 123 -11.57 6.46 6.95
N ILE A 124 -12.90 6.32 6.89
CA ILE A 124 -13.78 6.58 8.05
C ILE A 124 -13.42 5.67 9.22
N PHE A 125 -13.24 4.38 8.95
CA PHE A 125 -12.92 3.40 9.98
C PHE A 125 -11.57 3.71 10.66
N TYR A 126 -10.50 3.91 9.88
CA TYR A 126 -9.17 4.20 10.40
C TYR A 126 -9.10 5.53 11.15
N PHE A 127 -9.70 6.59 10.59
CA PHE A 127 -9.75 7.88 11.26
C PHE A 127 -10.49 7.79 12.59
N THR A 128 -11.67 7.18 12.60
CA THR A 128 -12.46 7.01 13.83
C THR A 128 -11.69 6.20 14.86
N TRP A 129 -11.07 5.09 14.45
CA TRP A 129 -10.26 4.25 15.33
C TRP A 129 -9.09 5.00 15.97
N VAL A 130 -8.35 5.78 15.16
CA VAL A 130 -7.19 6.54 15.66
C VAL A 130 -7.61 7.67 16.58
N VAL A 131 -8.61 8.47 16.19
CA VAL A 131 -9.08 9.59 17.01
C VAL A 131 -9.66 9.10 18.33
N THR A 132 -10.48 8.06 18.32
CA THR A 132 -11.05 7.47 19.55
C THR A 132 -9.97 6.83 20.41
N GLY A 133 -9.08 6.02 19.81
CA GLY A 133 -7.99 5.36 20.53
C GLY A 133 -6.98 6.31 21.15
N LEU A 134 -6.61 7.39 20.45
CA LEU A 134 -5.75 8.44 21.02
C LEU A 134 -6.45 9.20 22.14
N SER A 135 -7.73 9.54 21.97
CA SER A 135 -8.52 10.24 23.00
C SER A 135 -8.68 9.40 24.28
N LEU A 136 -9.00 8.11 24.12
CA LEU A 136 -9.10 7.16 25.24
C LEU A 136 -7.73 6.91 25.88
N SER A 137 -6.66 6.83 25.08
CA SER A 137 -5.29 6.69 25.59
C SER A 137 -4.89 7.87 26.47
N ALA A 138 -5.20 9.10 26.03
CA ALA A 138 -4.94 10.31 26.82
C ALA A 138 -5.79 10.34 28.11
N GLY A 139 -7.07 9.96 28.03
CA GLY A 139 -7.95 9.89 29.19
C GLY A 139 -7.55 8.82 30.21
N PHE A 140 -7.14 7.65 29.74
CA PHE A 140 -6.71 6.55 30.61
C PHE A 140 -5.26 6.67 31.06
N ALA A 141 -4.46 7.60 30.51
CA ALA A 141 -3.06 7.78 30.92
C ALA A 141 -2.91 8.10 32.42
N ILE A 142 -3.94 8.70 33.04
CA ILE A 142 -3.98 8.99 34.49
C ILE A 142 -4.37 7.74 35.31
N LEU A 143 -5.00 6.75 34.67
CA LEU A 143 -5.44 5.51 35.30
C LEU A 143 -4.38 4.42 35.19
N ILE A 144 -4.36 3.51 36.17
CA ILE A 144 -3.48 2.32 36.15
C ILE A 144 -3.74 1.44 34.91
N ILE A 145 -5.00 1.42 34.43
CA ILE A 145 -5.41 0.65 33.24
C ILE A 145 -4.99 1.30 31.90
N GLY A 146 -4.44 2.53 31.92
CA GLY A 146 -4.04 3.24 30.71
C GLY A 146 -2.93 2.54 29.93
N ILE A 147 -1.93 2.02 30.63
CA ILE A 147 -0.79 1.36 29.98
C ILE A 147 -1.24 0.12 29.19
N PRO A 148 -2.00 -0.84 29.76
CA PRO A 148 -2.55 -1.96 28.99
C PRO A 148 -3.38 -1.52 27.78
N PHE A 149 -4.22 -0.49 27.94
CA PHE A 149 -5.04 0.02 26.85
C PHE A 149 -4.20 0.61 25.71
N ILE A 150 -3.19 1.41 26.02
CA ILE A 150 -2.30 2.02 25.01
C ILE A 150 -1.55 0.94 24.23
N VAL A 151 -1.05 -0.09 24.92
CA VAL A 151 -0.40 -1.24 24.29
C VAL A 151 -1.36 -1.94 23.32
N LEU A 152 -2.59 -2.20 23.76
CA LEU A 152 -3.62 -2.81 22.92
C LEU A 152 -3.94 -1.92 21.71
N PHE A 153 -4.11 -0.62 21.91
CA PHE A 153 -4.36 0.34 20.84
C PHE A 153 -3.24 0.29 19.78
N PHE A 154 -1.97 0.41 20.17
CA PHE A 154 -0.87 0.32 19.21
C PHE A 154 -0.77 -1.05 18.52
N ALA A 155 -1.09 -2.14 19.22
CA ALA A 155 -1.16 -3.46 18.60
C ALA A 155 -2.25 -3.51 17.52
N THR A 156 -3.44 -2.94 17.77
CA THR A 156 -4.51 -2.86 16.77
C THR A 156 -4.14 -1.96 15.59
N VAL A 157 -3.48 -0.82 15.82
CA VAL A 157 -2.99 0.06 14.75
C VAL A 157 -2.00 -0.68 13.84
N ARG A 158 -1.08 -1.47 14.42
CA ARG A 158 -0.16 -2.31 13.64
C ARG A 158 -0.91 -3.37 12.83
N ALA A 159 -1.87 -4.06 13.43
CA ALA A 159 -2.69 -5.04 12.72
C ALA A 159 -3.45 -4.41 11.54
N LEU A 160 -4.09 -3.26 11.76
CA LEU A 160 -4.82 -2.53 10.72
C LEU A 160 -3.89 -2.03 9.61
N SER A 161 -2.68 -1.56 9.95
CA SER A 161 -1.69 -1.15 8.95
C SER A 161 -1.25 -2.30 8.05
N PHE A 162 -1.18 -3.53 8.58
CA PHE A 162 -0.88 -4.72 7.79
C PHE A 162 -2.04 -5.07 6.84
N VAL A 163 -3.28 -5.02 7.35
CA VAL A 163 -4.48 -5.23 6.52
C VAL A 163 -4.53 -4.23 5.37
N GLU A 164 -4.29 -2.95 5.64
CA GLU A 164 -4.26 -1.93 4.59
C GLU A 164 -3.13 -2.18 3.58
N GLY A 165 -1.93 -2.54 4.06
CA GLY A 165 -0.82 -2.94 3.18
C GLY A 165 -1.22 -4.08 2.24
N LYS A 166 -2.03 -5.04 2.70
CA LYS A 166 -2.56 -6.13 1.87
C LYS A 166 -3.62 -5.69 0.87
N ILE A 167 -4.52 -4.78 1.26
CA ILE A 167 -5.50 -4.19 0.35
C ILE A 167 -4.76 -3.44 -0.77
N VAL A 168 -3.78 -2.61 -0.42
CA VAL A 168 -2.97 -1.86 -1.38
C VAL A 168 -2.15 -2.78 -2.29
N GLU A 169 -1.52 -3.83 -1.74
CA GLU A 169 -0.77 -4.82 -2.51
C GLU A 169 -1.69 -5.55 -3.52
N ALA A 170 -2.85 -6.02 -3.07
CA ALA A 170 -3.79 -6.78 -3.90
C ALA A 170 -4.45 -5.92 -4.98
N MET A 171 -4.82 -4.68 -4.66
CA MET A 171 -5.62 -3.83 -5.55
C MET A 171 -4.77 -2.93 -6.44
N LEU A 172 -3.68 -2.39 -5.91
CA LEU A 172 -2.85 -1.39 -6.61
C LEU A 172 -1.56 -2.01 -7.17
N GLY A 173 -1.22 -3.24 -6.77
CA GLY A 173 -0.07 -3.98 -7.27
C GLY A 173 1.27 -3.41 -6.81
N VAL A 174 1.27 -2.59 -5.76
CA VAL A 174 2.50 -2.06 -5.15
C VAL A 174 3.05 -3.08 -4.16
N ARG A 175 4.33 -3.44 -4.32
CA ARG A 175 5.03 -4.36 -3.41
C ARG A 175 5.04 -3.79 -2.00
N MET A 176 4.38 -4.50 -1.09
CA MET A 176 4.38 -4.25 0.36
C MET A 176 5.13 -5.38 1.10
N PRO A 177 5.67 -5.12 2.31
CA PRO A 177 6.28 -6.15 3.13
C PRO A 177 5.25 -7.25 3.42
N ARG A 178 5.66 -8.50 3.27
CA ARG A 178 4.79 -9.65 3.55
C ARG A 178 4.81 -10.02 5.02
N ARG A 179 5.92 -9.73 5.71
CA ARG A 179 6.10 -10.02 7.13
C ARG A 179 5.78 -8.79 7.99
N PRO A 180 5.11 -8.97 9.14
CA PRO A 180 5.06 -7.92 10.16
C PRO A 180 6.49 -7.62 10.65
N LEU A 181 6.66 -6.51 11.37
CA LEU A 181 7.94 -6.28 12.05
C LEU A 181 8.16 -7.33 13.14
N TYR A 182 9.41 -7.77 13.29
CA TYR A 182 9.78 -8.63 14.40
C TYR A 182 9.60 -7.88 15.73
N VAL A 183 8.99 -8.55 16.70
CA VAL A 183 8.81 -8.02 18.05
C VAL A 183 10.01 -8.46 18.86
N ASP A 184 10.86 -7.51 19.24
CA ASP A 184 12.07 -7.77 20.00
C ASP A 184 11.75 -8.38 21.38
N LEU A 185 11.86 -9.70 21.48
CA LEU A 185 11.43 -10.48 22.64
C LEU A 185 12.33 -10.30 23.88
N GLU A 186 13.55 -9.79 23.69
CA GLU A 186 14.52 -9.56 24.76
C GLU A 186 14.24 -8.31 25.59
N LYS A 187 13.55 -7.33 24.99
CA LYS A 187 13.22 -6.08 25.70
C LYS A 187 12.15 -6.33 26.75
N SER A 188 12.34 -5.74 27.94
CA SER A 188 11.30 -5.73 28.96
C SER A 188 10.03 -5.07 28.43
N ILE A 189 8.86 -5.46 28.94
CA ILE A 189 7.57 -4.88 28.52
C ILE A 189 7.61 -3.34 28.60
N TRP A 190 8.26 -2.79 29.64
CA TRP A 190 8.44 -1.35 29.83
C TRP A 190 9.33 -0.71 28.76
N GLN A 191 10.42 -1.37 28.38
CA GLN A 191 11.30 -0.89 27.31
C GLN A 191 10.59 -0.93 25.95
N ARG A 192 9.74 -1.95 25.71
CA ARG A 192 8.92 -2.01 24.49
C ARG A 192 7.89 -0.91 24.43
N ILE A 193 7.22 -0.63 25.56
CA ILE A 193 6.26 0.47 25.66
C ILE A 193 6.95 1.80 25.35
N GLY A 194 8.09 2.09 26.00
CA GLY A 194 8.85 3.30 25.73
C GLY A 194 9.34 3.42 24.29
N ALA A 195 9.77 2.31 23.68
CA ALA A 195 10.17 2.27 22.28
C ALA A 195 9.00 2.57 21.33
N MET A 196 7.77 2.15 21.64
CA MET A 196 6.60 2.44 20.79
C MET A 196 6.30 3.94 20.67
N PHE A 197 6.47 4.70 21.76
CA PHE A 197 6.23 6.15 21.77
C PHE A 197 7.31 6.95 21.06
N THR A 198 8.54 6.45 21.07
CA THR A 198 9.71 7.12 20.46
C THR A 198 9.94 6.71 19.01
N ASP A 199 9.29 5.64 18.54
CA ASP A 199 9.39 5.15 17.16
C ASP A 199 8.67 6.09 16.18
N PRO A 200 9.38 6.76 15.26
CA PRO A 200 8.79 7.62 14.24
C PRO A 200 7.76 6.90 13.37
N ARG A 201 7.87 5.57 13.21
CA ARG A 201 6.95 4.75 12.40
C ARG A 201 5.56 4.66 13.01
N THR A 202 5.47 4.60 14.34
CA THR A 202 4.18 4.61 15.04
C THR A 202 3.41 5.88 14.67
N TRP A 203 4.10 7.01 14.69
CA TRP A 203 3.54 8.31 14.33
C TRP A 203 3.23 8.42 12.83
N SER A 204 4.08 7.90 11.94
CA SER A 204 3.79 7.88 10.50
C SER A 204 2.57 7.03 10.17
N THR A 205 2.38 5.91 10.86
CA THR A 205 1.22 5.02 10.70
C THR A 205 -0.06 5.68 11.19
N LEU A 206 -0.03 6.32 12.37
CA LEU A 206 -1.17 7.09 12.87
C LEU A 206 -1.51 8.26 11.94
N PHE A 207 -0.49 8.98 11.46
CA PHE A 207 -0.65 10.06 10.51
C PHE A 207 -1.27 9.58 9.19
N TYR A 208 -0.80 8.44 8.65
CA TYR A 208 -1.40 7.80 7.49
C TYR A 208 -2.87 7.49 7.71
N MET A 209 -3.23 6.86 8.84
CA MET A 209 -4.62 6.53 9.17
C MET A 209 -5.51 7.77 9.32
N LEU A 210 -4.98 8.87 9.84
CA LEU A 210 -5.68 10.15 9.88
C LEU A 210 -5.89 10.72 8.46
N LEU A 211 -4.88 10.59 7.60
CA LEU A 211 -4.90 11.08 6.22
C LEU A 211 -5.82 10.25 5.30
N MET A 212 -6.11 9.00 5.67
CA MET A 212 -6.99 8.12 4.88
C MET A 212 -8.41 8.66 4.73
N LEU A 213 -8.95 9.38 5.72
CA LEU A 213 -10.27 10.00 5.59
C LEU A 213 -10.31 11.12 4.53
N PRO A 214 -9.50 12.20 4.60
CA PRO A 214 -9.53 13.24 3.58
C PRO A 214 -9.17 12.71 2.19
N LEU A 215 -8.21 11.77 2.09
CA LEU A 215 -7.91 11.12 0.81
C LEU A 215 -9.08 10.27 0.29
N GLY A 216 -9.71 9.47 1.15
CA GLY A 216 -10.88 8.67 0.81
C GLY A 216 -12.05 9.52 0.32
N ILE A 217 -12.29 10.68 0.94
CA ILE A 217 -13.31 11.65 0.47
C ILE A 217 -12.95 12.15 -0.93
N VAL A 218 -11.72 12.59 -1.16
CA VAL A 218 -11.27 13.09 -2.46
C VAL A 218 -11.41 12.01 -3.54
N TYR A 219 -10.94 10.80 -3.27
CA TYR A 219 -11.03 9.68 -4.20
C TYR A 219 -12.47 9.32 -4.51
N PHE A 220 -13.32 9.21 -3.47
CA PHE A 220 -14.73 8.90 -3.62
C PHE A 220 -15.47 9.98 -4.43
N CYS A 221 -15.21 11.25 -4.17
CA CYS A 221 -15.79 12.36 -4.94
C CYS A 221 -15.38 12.30 -6.42
N ILE A 222 -14.09 12.09 -6.70
CA ILE A 222 -13.58 12.01 -8.08
C ILE A 222 -14.25 10.86 -8.83
N VAL A 223 -14.27 9.64 -8.24
CA VAL A 223 -14.86 8.48 -8.93
C VAL A 223 -16.37 8.64 -9.08
N THR A 224 -17.07 9.13 -8.06
CA THR A 224 -18.54 9.24 -8.09
C THR A 224 -18.98 10.31 -9.09
N ILE A 225 -18.35 11.49 -9.08
CA ILE A 225 -18.67 12.57 -10.03
C ILE A 225 -18.26 12.17 -11.44
N GLY A 226 -17.02 11.67 -11.61
CA GLY A 226 -16.49 11.26 -12.92
C GLY A 226 -17.33 10.16 -13.56
N MET A 227 -17.68 9.11 -12.80
CA MET A 227 -18.52 8.02 -13.31
C MET A 227 -19.96 8.47 -13.56
N SER A 228 -20.55 9.28 -12.69
CA SER A 228 -21.91 9.80 -12.89
C SER A 228 -22.00 10.66 -14.16
N LEU A 229 -21.00 11.51 -14.41
CA LEU A 229 -20.92 12.29 -15.65
C LEU A 229 -20.69 11.43 -16.88
N ALA A 230 -19.77 10.46 -16.82
CA ALA A 230 -19.47 9.56 -17.94
C ALA A 230 -20.72 8.78 -18.35
N LEU A 231 -21.34 8.10 -17.38
CA LEU A 231 -22.53 7.29 -17.59
C LEU A 231 -23.73 8.16 -17.98
N GLY A 232 -23.87 9.34 -17.38
CA GLY A 232 -24.91 10.31 -17.73
C GLY A 232 -24.81 10.75 -19.19
N PHE A 233 -23.61 11.09 -19.67
CA PHE A 233 -23.39 11.49 -21.06
C PHE A 233 -23.55 10.31 -22.05
N ILE A 234 -23.15 9.11 -21.65
CA ILE A 234 -23.40 7.90 -22.45
C ILE A 234 -24.89 7.61 -22.55
N ALA A 235 -25.63 7.69 -21.44
CA ALA A 235 -27.05 7.34 -21.39
C ALA A 235 -27.97 8.42 -21.98
N ALA A 236 -27.60 9.70 -21.86
CA ALA A 236 -28.47 10.83 -22.22
C ALA A 236 -29.03 10.77 -23.66
N PRO A 237 -28.23 10.46 -24.70
CA PRO A 237 -28.75 10.32 -26.06
C PRO A 237 -29.79 9.20 -26.22
N PHE A 238 -29.61 8.07 -25.53
CA PHE A 238 -30.57 6.96 -25.58
C PHE A 238 -31.86 7.33 -24.86
N LEU A 239 -31.76 7.90 -23.65
CA LEU A 239 -32.93 8.35 -22.88
C LEU A 239 -33.79 9.33 -23.67
N HIS A 240 -33.14 10.26 -24.39
CA HIS A 240 -33.82 11.20 -25.28
C HIS A 240 -34.58 10.49 -26.41
N VAL A 241 -33.95 9.52 -27.09
CA VAL A 241 -34.59 8.74 -28.17
C VAL A 241 -35.78 7.92 -27.68
N PHE A 242 -35.74 7.41 -26.44
CA PHE A 242 -36.85 6.68 -25.81
C PHE A 242 -37.93 7.60 -25.21
N GLY A 243 -37.82 8.92 -25.37
CA GLY A 243 -38.81 9.88 -24.90
C GLY A 243 -38.86 10.04 -23.38
N VAL A 244 -37.78 9.67 -22.66
CA VAL A 244 -37.68 9.91 -21.22
C VAL A 244 -37.54 11.42 -20.98
N PRO A 245 -38.42 12.04 -20.18
CA PRO A 245 -38.30 13.46 -19.86
C PRO A 245 -36.98 13.74 -19.16
N GLY A 246 -36.18 14.64 -19.71
CA GLY A 246 -34.85 14.96 -19.22
C GLY A 246 -33.88 15.20 -20.38
N GLY A 247 -32.79 15.92 -20.10
CA GLY A 247 -31.81 16.31 -21.10
C GLY A 247 -30.69 17.13 -20.46
N ILE A 248 -29.68 17.48 -21.26
CA ILE A 248 -28.66 18.42 -20.82
C ILE A 248 -29.25 19.82 -21.00
N ILE A 249 -29.73 20.40 -19.90
CA ILE A 249 -30.33 21.73 -19.88
C ILE A 249 -29.21 22.75 -19.73
N ILE A 250 -29.10 23.66 -20.70
CA ILE A 250 -28.16 24.78 -20.64
C ILE A 250 -28.99 26.07 -20.48
N ASN A 251 -28.64 26.88 -19.47
CA ASN A 251 -29.27 28.16 -19.17
C ASN A 251 -30.81 28.09 -18.93
N ASP A 252 -31.28 27.01 -18.28
CA ASP A 252 -32.69 26.82 -17.85
C ASP A 252 -33.77 26.96 -18.94
N ARG A 253 -33.41 26.95 -20.22
CA ARG A 253 -34.34 27.34 -21.29
C ARG A 253 -34.36 26.43 -22.52
N SER A 254 -33.29 25.69 -22.78
CA SER A 254 -33.23 24.81 -23.95
C SER A 254 -32.53 23.50 -23.61
N ASP A 255 -33.22 22.39 -23.91
CA ASP A 255 -32.60 21.08 -23.99
C ASP A 255 -31.63 21.06 -25.18
N LEU A 256 -30.39 20.68 -24.91
CA LEU A 256 -29.31 20.57 -25.91
C LEU A 256 -29.69 19.67 -27.08
N PHE A 257 -30.51 18.62 -26.84
CA PHE A 257 -30.89 17.68 -27.90
C PHE A 257 -32.07 18.17 -28.73
N MET A 258 -32.94 19.00 -28.15
CA MET A 258 -34.05 19.66 -28.88
C MET A 258 -33.54 20.78 -29.80
N THR A 259 -32.42 21.41 -29.45
CA THR A 259 -31.82 22.49 -30.26
C THR A 259 -31.10 21.96 -31.49
N SER A 260 -30.42 20.80 -31.40
CA SER A 260 -29.83 20.16 -32.57
C SER A 260 -29.58 18.66 -32.39
N PRO A 261 -30.05 17.79 -33.30
CA PRO A 261 -29.78 16.35 -33.24
C PRO A 261 -28.29 15.97 -33.33
N PHE A 262 -27.42 16.85 -33.86
CA PHE A 262 -25.99 16.58 -33.98
C PHE A 262 -25.27 16.47 -32.62
N TRP A 263 -25.86 16.99 -31.53
CA TRP A 263 -25.32 16.85 -30.18
C TRP A 263 -25.41 15.43 -29.63
N LEU A 264 -26.34 14.61 -30.12
CA LEU A 264 -26.51 13.22 -29.66
C LEU A 264 -25.22 12.39 -29.78
N PRO A 265 -24.61 12.24 -30.98
CA PRO A 265 -23.36 11.49 -31.11
C PRO A 265 -22.18 12.17 -30.40
N LEU A 266 -22.13 13.51 -30.35
CA LEU A 266 -21.05 14.25 -29.70
C LEU A 266 -21.04 14.02 -28.19
N VAL A 267 -22.20 14.10 -27.53
CA VAL A 267 -22.33 13.85 -26.09
C VAL A 267 -22.03 12.39 -25.76
N PHE A 268 -22.49 11.44 -26.59
CA PHE A 268 -22.12 10.03 -26.43
C PHE A 268 -20.60 9.84 -26.50
N ILE A 269 -19.94 10.38 -27.53
CA ILE A 269 -18.48 10.28 -27.68
C ILE A 269 -17.77 10.95 -26.50
N ALA A 270 -18.24 12.12 -26.05
CA ALA A 270 -17.69 12.79 -24.89
C ALA A 270 -17.81 11.94 -23.61
N GLY A 271 -18.96 11.29 -23.40
CA GLY A 271 -19.17 10.38 -22.27
C GLY A 271 -18.25 9.16 -22.32
N VAL A 272 -18.05 8.56 -23.49
CA VAL A 272 -17.09 7.47 -23.69
C VAL A 272 -15.67 7.96 -23.40
N LEU A 273 -15.24 9.09 -23.96
CA LEU A 273 -13.90 9.63 -23.69
C LEU A 273 -13.69 9.95 -22.20
N LEU A 274 -14.71 10.47 -21.53
CA LEU A 274 -14.68 10.73 -20.09
C LEU A 274 -14.52 9.44 -19.28
N LEU A 275 -15.24 8.37 -19.65
CA LEU A 275 -15.13 7.06 -19.01
C LEU A 275 -13.70 6.51 -19.07
N PHE A 276 -13.10 6.53 -20.27
CA PHE A 276 -11.72 6.07 -20.45
C PHE A 276 -10.72 7.00 -19.75
N GLY A 277 -10.95 8.31 -19.78
CA GLY A 277 -10.18 9.28 -18.99
C GLY A 277 -10.23 8.98 -17.50
N MET A 278 -11.40 8.62 -16.97
CA MET A 278 -11.59 8.26 -15.57
C MET A 278 -10.80 6.99 -15.21
N LEU A 279 -10.74 5.98 -16.08
CA LEU A 279 -9.92 4.79 -15.84
C LEU A 279 -8.41 5.13 -15.76
N HIS A 280 -7.92 6.07 -16.58
CA HIS A 280 -6.54 6.56 -16.47
C HIS A 280 -6.30 7.33 -15.17
N ILE A 281 -7.24 8.20 -14.78
CA ILE A 281 -7.18 8.94 -13.51
C ILE A 281 -7.16 7.96 -12.33
N ALA A 282 -8.06 6.97 -12.31
CA ALA A 282 -8.12 5.96 -11.26
C ALA A 282 -6.81 5.20 -11.14
N LYS A 283 -6.23 4.77 -12.27
CA LYS A 283 -4.93 4.10 -12.29
C LYS A 283 -3.81 5.00 -11.75
N ALA A 284 -3.77 6.27 -12.15
CA ALA A 284 -2.77 7.22 -11.66
C ALA A 284 -2.91 7.46 -10.16
N ILE A 285 -4.13 7.67 -9.67
CA ILE A 285 -4.42 7.83 -8.23
C ILE A 285 -4.01 6.57 -7.46
N GLY A 286 -4.34 5.38 -7.97
CA GLY A 286 -3.93 4.11 -7.35
C GLY A 286 -2.41 3.96 -7.23
N GLN A 287 -1.66 4.38 -8.25
CA GLN A 287 -0.19 4.37 -8.20
C GLN A 287 0.34 5.36 -7.16
N LEU A 288 -0.16 6.60 -7.15
CA LEU A 288 0.23 7.63 -6.18
C LEU A 288 -0.09 7.21 -4.75
N HIS A 289 -1.28 6.65 -4.53
CA HIS A 289 -1.71 6.18 -3.23
C HIS A 289 -0.84 5.00 -2.75
N GLY A 290 -0.56 4.03 -3.63
CA GLY A 290 0.29 2.90 -3.28
C GLY A 290 1.72 3.34 -2.90
N GLN A 291 2.26 4.38 -3.55
CA GLN A 291 3.54 4.98 -3.18
C GLN A 291 3.48 5.69 -1.81
N LEU A 292 2.42 6.45 -1.55
CA LEU A 292 2.18 7.10 -0.25
C LEU A 292 2.12 6.06 0.88
N ALA A 293 1.31 5.01 0.70
CA ALA A 293 1.19 3.92 1.65
C ALA A 293 2.55 3.25 1.88
N LYS A 294 3.33 3.01 0.82
CA LYS A 294 4.66 2.41 0.96
C LYS A 294 5.60 3.31 1.76
N HIS A 295 5.61 4.61 1.49
CA HIS A 295 6.50 5.54 2.18
C HIS A 295 6.15 5.72 3.66
N LEU A 296 4.86 5.72 4.01
CA LEU A 296 4.40 5.97 5.38
C LEU A 296 4.29 4.70 6.24
N LEU A 297 3.98 3.55 5.63
CA LEU A 297 3.79 2.28 6.34
C LEU A 297 5.06 1.42 6.37
N VAL A 298 5.95 1.55 5.38
CA VAL A 298 7.23 0.83 5.33
C VAL A 298 8.32 1.75 5.85
N LYS A 299 9.24 1.19 6.65
CA LYS A 299 10.36 1.96 7.19
C LYS A 299 11.26 2.46 6.06
N SER A 300 11.17 3.76 5.74
CA SER A 300 12.18 4.45 4.93
C SER A 300 13.48 4.48 5.72
N GLN A 301 14.52 3.86 5.18
CA GLN A 301 15.85 3.77 5.79
C GLN A 301 16.58 5.10 5.52
N SER A 302 16.61 6.00 6.51
CA SER A 302 17.67 7.01 6.63
C SER A 302 18.61 6.59 7.75
#